data_AF-A0A816NN32-F1
#
_entry.id   AF-A0A816NN32-F1
#
_cell.length_a   1.000
_cell.length_b   1.000
_cell.length_c   1.000
_cell.angle_alpha   90.00
_cell.angle_beta   90.00
_cell.angle_gamma   90.00
#
_symmetry.space_group_name_H-M   'P 1'
#
loop_
_entity.id
_entity.type
_entity.pdbx_description
1 polymer ?
#
loop_
_entity_poly.entity_id
_entity_poly.type
_entity_poly.pdbx_seq_one_letter_code
_entity_poly.pdbx_strand_id
1 'polypeptide(L)'
;KGKRVKSLFSAQNIQQQPLASQIPYPSVLLLPHLQSWKNLAAISLSISPLILQAKHLPPRLSGLKFKPDPSKGSGTIFVSGSCLTNRAITNMESSVSRSTSVVSKMSFLAVLVVFLISSSYITSTEAYDALDPEGNITMKWDVMSWTPDGYVAVVTMFNFQKYRHIPSPGWTLGWKWAKKEVIWSMVGAQTTEQGDCSKYKGNIPHCCKKDPTVVDLLPGTPYNQQIANCCKGGVLNSWVQDPGNAASSFQISVGAAGTTNKTVRVPRNFTLMGPGPGYTCGPAKVVRPTKFVTTDTRRTTQAMMTWNITCTYSQFLAQRTPTCCVSLSSFYNETIVGCPTCACGCQNNKTESGACLDPDTPHLASVVSPPTKKGTILPPLVQCTRHLCPIRVHWHVKQNYKEYWRVKITITNFNYRLNYSQWNMVAQHPNFDNITQIFSFNYKSLTPYAGLSKTTNFVLIFPLFLVIIKVDSFYVSFADDTAMLWGVKFYNDFLSEAGPLGNVQSEILFRKDQATFSFEKGWAFPRRIYFNGDNCVMPPPDTYPFLPNGGFRPEVSVFASVLLPVLLVFFFFFSA
;
A
#
# COMPACT_ATOMS: atom_id res chain seq x y z
N LYS A 1 73.51 -5.67 -3.68
CA LYS A 1 73.86 -6.76 -4.63
C LYS A 1 72.88 -7.91 -4.40
N GLY A 2 72.04 -8.26 -5.37
CA GLY A 2 71.07 -9.37 -5.27
C GLY A 2 69.78 -9.05 -6.02
N LYS A 3 69.43 -9.87 -7.02
CA LYS A 3 68.57 -9.58 -8.17
C LYS A 3 67.06 -9.86 -7.95
N ARG A 4 66.23 -8.96 -8.48
CA ARG A 4 65.16 -9.17 -9.49
C ARG A 4 63.97 -10.08 -9.10
N VAL A 5 62.79 -9.47 -8.89
CA VAL A 5 61.49 -10.03 -9.29
C VAL A 5 60.76 -8.97 -10.12
N LYS A 6 60.29 -9.41 -11.30
CA LYS A 6 59.69 -8.61 -12.37
C LYS A 6 58.29 -8.12 -12.00
N SER A 7 58.04 -6.83 -12.25
CA SER A 7 56.69 -6.30 -12.46
C SER A 7 56.27 -6.56 -13.90
N LEU A 8 55.05 -7.06 -14.07
CA LEU A 8 54.33 -7.12 -15.35
C LEU A 8 52.93 -6.57 -15.07
N PHE A 9 52.74 -5.30 -15.41
CA PHE A 9 51.42 -4.71 -15.62
C PHE A 9 50.89 -5.27 -16.94
N SER A 10 49.73 -5.93 -16.90
CA SER A 10 48.90 -6.17 -18.07
C SER A 10 47.46 -5.88 -17.71
N ALA A 11 46.90 -4.89 -18.41
CA ALA A 11 45.49 -4.57 -18.41
C ALA A 11 44.72 -5.71 -19.11
N GLN A 12 43.76 -6.32 -18.41
CA GLN A 12 42.73 -7.13 -19.05
C GLN A 12 41.36 -6.78 -18.49
N ASN A 13 40.48 -6.45 -19.44
CA ASN A 13 39.05 -6.20 -19.35
C ASN A 13 38.33 -7.17 -18.40
N ILE A 14 37.64 -6.63 -17.41
CA ILE A 14 36.59 -7.34 -16.68
C ILE A 14 35.26 -7.02 -17.37
N GLN A 15 34.86 -7.87 -18.31
CA GLN A 15 33.47 -7.94 -18.75
C GLN A 15 32.63 -8.50 -17.61
N GLN A 16 31.79 -7.65 -17.01
CA GLN A 16 30.69 -8.07 -16.15
C GLN A 16 29.59 -8.68 -17.03
N GLN A 17 29.41 -9.99 -16.97
CA GLN A 17 28.22 -10.67 -17.47
C GLN A 17 27.18 -10.81 -16.34
N PRO A 18 25.92 -10.40 -16.55
CA PRO A 18 24.83 -10.60 -15.59
C PRO A 18 24.19 -11.97 -15.80
N LEU A 19 24.10 -12.78 -14.74
CA LEU A 19 23.35 -14.02 -14.73
C LEU A 19 21.86 -13.70 -14.53
N ALA A 20 21.15 -13.44 -15.62
CA ALA A 20 19.69 -13.32 -15.66
C ALA A 20 19.07 -14.71 -15.89
N SER A 21 18.34 -15.23 -14.91
CA SER A 21 17.48 -16.41 -15.09
C SER A 21 16.16 -15.97 -15.71
N GLN A 22 16.10 -16.03 -17.05
CA GLN A 22 14.88 -15.88 -17.84
C GLN A 22 14.07 -17.19 -17.79
N ILE A 23 12.79 -17.11 -17.42
CA ILE A 23 11.80 -18.19 -17.58
C ILE A 23 11.07 -17.92 -18.93
N PRO A 24 10.96 -18.92 -19.84
CA PRO A 24 10.46 -18.69 -21.19
C PRO A 24 8.92 -18.71 -21.29
N TYR A 25 8.37 -17.79 -22.08
CA TYR A 25 7.00 -17.82 -22.59
C TYR A 25 6.89 -18.80 -23.78
N PRO A 26 5.77 -19.52 -23.98
CA PRO A 26 5.59 -20.35 -25.16
C PRO A 26 5.08 -19.52 -26.35
N SER A 27 5.87 -19.50 -27.41
CA SER A 27 5.48 -19.03 -28.75
C SER A 27 4.65 -20.10 -29.45
N VAL A 28 3.39 -19.81 -29.75
CA VAL A 28 2.53 -20.67 -30.58
C VAL A 28 2.71 -20.27 -32.05
N LEU A 29 3.32 -21.18 -32.82
CA LEU A 29 3.30 -21.21 -34.28
C LEU A 29 1.88 -21.50 -34.78
N LEU A 30 1.35 -20.66 -35.67
CA LEU A 30 0.10 -20.89 -36.40
C LEU A 30 0.32 -20.68 -37.90
N LEU A 31 0.25 -21.79 -38.64
CA LEU A 31 -0.33 -21.92 -39.99
C LEU A 31 -1.52 -22.90 -39.80
N PRO A 32 -2.62 -22.88 -40.60
CA PRO A 32 -2.67 -22.58 -42.05
C PRO A 32 -3.94 -21.85 -42.59
N HIS A 33 -3.87 -21.52 -43.88
CA HIS A 33 -4.90 -21.48 -44.94
C HIS A 33 -6.35 -21.95 -44.61
N LEU A 34 -7.37 -21.10 -44.85
CA LEU A 34 -8.54 -21.37 -45.74
C LEU A 34 -9.58 -20.22 -45.75
N GLN A 35 -9.87 -19.77 -46.98
CA GLN A 35 -11.02 -19.06 -47.55
C GLN A 35 -12.13 -18.46 -46.66
N SER A 36 -12.30 -17.13 -46.86
CA SER A 36 -13.52 -16.48 -47.40
C SER A 36 -14.86 -16.69 -46.70
N TRP A 37 -15.25 -15.75 -45.82
CA TRP A 37 -16.62 -15.22 -45.76
C TRP A 37 -16.57 -13.69 -45.62
N LYS A 38 -16.98 -12.98 -46.67
CA LYS A 38 -17.24 -11.53 -46.68
C LYS A 38 -18.63 -11.27 -46.10
N ASN A 39 -18.75 -10.08 -45.50
CA ASN A 39 -19.97 -9.35 -45.13
C ASN A 39 -20.49 -9.56 -43.71
N LEU A 40 -20.09 -8.66 -42.80
CA LEU A 40 -20.97 -8.07 -41.80
C LEU A 40 -20.49 -6.63 -41.52
N ALA A 41 -21.40 -5.68 -41.69
CA ALA A 41 -21.16 -4.26 -41.50
C ALA A 41 -20.89 -3.97 -40.01
N ALA A 42 -19.76 -3.32 -39.72
CA ALA A 42 -19.48 -2.77 -38.39
C ALA A 42 -20.14 -1.40 -38.26
N ILE A 43 -21.14 -1.29 -37.40
CA ILE A 43 -21.67 0.00 -36.94
C ILE A 43 -20.80 0.42 -35.76
N SER A 44 -19.89 1.37 -35.98
CA SER A 44 -19.21 2.07 -34.89
C SER A 44 -20.11 3.22 -34.41
N LEU A 45 -20.46 3.23 -33.14
CA LEU A 45 -21.03 4.40 -32.48
C LEU A 45 -19.92 5.00 -31.61
N SER A 46 -19.23 6.00 -32.16
CA SER A 46 -18.38 6.90 -31.38
C SER A 46 -19.27 7.90 -30.64
N ILE A 47 -19.25 7.89 -29.31
CA ILE A 47 -19.83 8.97 -28.51
C ILE A 47 -18.67 9.87 -28.07
N SER A 48 -18.52 11.03 -28.71
CA SER A 48 -17.68 12.13 -28.22
C SER A 48 -18.47 12.97 -27.21
N PRO A 49 -17.85 13.51 -26.14
CA PRO A 49 -18.55 14.35 -25.18
C PRO A 49 -18.64 15.79 -25.73
N LEU A 50 -19.85 16.32 -25.85
CA LEU A 50 -20.09 17.69 -26.31
C LEU A 50 -20.30 18.63 -25.11
N ILE A 51 -19.52 19.71 -25.17
CA ILE A 51 -19.32 20.80 -24.22
C ILE A 51 -20.60 21.66 -24.10
N LEU A 52 -20.99 22.02 -22.89
CA LEU A 52 -21.99 23.06 -22.64
C LEU A 52 -21.35 24.45 -22.79
N GLN A 53 -21.78 25.21 -23.81
CA GLN A 53 -21.70 26.68 -23.80
C GLN A 53 -23.09 27.27 -24.04
N ALA A 54 -23.49 28.15 -23.13
CA ALA A 54 -24.69 28.98 -23.19
C ALA A 54 -24.37 30.34 -23.83
N LYS A 55 -25.28 30.88 -24.68
CA LYS A 55 -25.79 32.28 -24.60
C LYS A 55 -26.67 32.74 -25.79
N HIS A 56 -27.58 33.67 -25.45
CA HIS A 56 -28.35 34.70 -26.19
C HIS A 56 -29.74 34.34 -26.77
N LEU A 57 -30.88 34.74 -26.16
CA LEU A 57 -31.62 36.05 -26.03
C LEU A 57 -32.55 36.36 -27.24
N PRO A 58 -33.63 37.22 -27.21
CA PRO A 58 -34.09 38.25 -26.22
C PRO A 58 -35.64 38.29 -25.93
N PRO A 59 -36.21 39.31 -25.21
CA PRO A 59 -37.47 39.26 -24.41
C PRO A 59 -38.62 40.25 -24.80
N ARG A 60 -39.76 40.20 -24.08
CA ARG A 60 -40.77 41.26 -23.70
C ARG A 60 -42.08 40.56 -23.21
N LEU A 61 -42.89 40.99 -22.24
CA LEU A 61 -43.24 42.31 -21.68
C LEU A 61 -43.34 42.29 -20.14
N SER A 62 -43.02 43.43 -19.57
CA SER A 62 -43.16 43.86 -18.18
C SER A 62 -44.52 44.53 -17.91
N GLY A 63 -45.03 44.35 -16.68
CA GLY A 63 -45.83 45.38 -16.01
C GLY A 63 -47.03 44.86 -15.23
N LEU A 64 -46.93 44.81 -13.89
CA LEU A 64 -47.90 45.40 -12.95
C LEU A 64 -47.44 45.22 -11.49
N LYS A 65 -47.70 46.27 -10.71
CA LYS A 65 -47.18 46.61 -9.39
C LYS A 65 -47.71 45.70 -8.26
N PHE A 66 -46.88 45.47 -7.24
CA PHE A 66 -47.32 45.05 -5.91
C PHE A 66 -47.82 46.25 -5.08
N LYS A 67 -48.94 46.07 -4.37
CA LYS A 67 -49.38 46.88 -3.22
C LYS A 67 -49.85 45.91 -2.11
N PRO A 68 -49.59 46.15 -0.81
CA PRO A 68 -49.73 45.12 0.22
C PRO A 68 -51.05 45.18 1.02
N ASP A 69 -51.38 44.02 1.61
CA ASP A 69 -52.19 43.74 2.83
C ASP A 69 -53.74 43.88 2.80
N PRO A 70 -54.52 43.33 3.76
CA PRO A 70 -54.45 42.02 4.47
C PRO A 70 -55.83 41.28 4.57
N SER A 71 -55.80 40.04 5.08
CA SER A 71 -56.84 39.40 5.93
C SER A 71 -58.12 38.73 5.36
N LYS A 72 -58.38 37.53 5.93
CA LYS A 72 -59.65 36.81 6.16
C LYS A 72 -60.44 36.20 4.98
N GLY A 73 -60.76 34.92 5.15
CA GLY A 73 -62.14 34.44 4.97
C GLY A 73 -62.38 33.39 3.90
N SER A 74 -62.56 32.14 4.37
CA SER A 74 -63.50 31.11 3.91
C SER A 74 -64.37 31.39 2.66
N GLY A 75 -64.47 30.40 1.76
CA GLY A 75 -65.61 30.34 0.84
C GLY A 75 -65.36 29.58 -0.45
N THR A 76 -65.75 28.31 -0.46
CA THR A 76 -66.10 27.48 -1.62
C THR A 76 -66.98 28.23 -2.64
N ILE A 77 -66.86 27.92 -3.94
CA ILE A 77 -67.95 27.47 -4.83
C ILE A 77 -67.43 27.34 -6.27
N PHE A 78 -67.64 26.15 -6.83
CA PHE A 78 -67.58 25.81 -8.24
C PHE A 78 -68.70 26.51 -9.01
N VAL A 79 -68.40 27.04 -10.20
CA VAL A 79 -69.41 27.17 -11.27
C VAL A 79 -68.80 26.69 -12.58
N SER A 80 -69.39 25.62 -13.10
CA SER A 80 -69.19 25.07 -14.43
C SER A 80 -69.85 25.97 -15.47
N GLY A 81 -69.24 26.02 -16.65
CA GLY A 81 -69.81 26.66 -17.84
C GLY A 81 -69.28 25.96 -19.07
N SER A 82 -70.00 24.94 -19.53
CA SER A 82 -69.79 24.20 -20.77
C SER A 82 -70.79 24.66 -21.84
N CYS A 83 -70.30 24.85 -23.07
CA CYS A 83 -70.97 24.76 -24.39
C CYS A 83 -70.14 25.58 -25.41
N LEU A 84 -69.86 25.20 -26.66
CA LEU A 84 -70.39 24.16 -27.52
C LEU A 84 -69.52 24.05 -28.79
N THR A 85 -69.61 22.89 -29.46
CA THR A 85 -69.23 22.56 -30.85
C THR A 85 -67.73 22.39 -31.16
N ASN A 86 -67.23 21.37 -31.86
CA ASN A 86 -67.86 20.43 -32.78
C ASN A 86 -67.25 19.01 -32.75
N ARG A 87 -68.15 18.05 -32.96
CA ARG A 87 -67.94 16.63 -33.21
C ARG A 87 -66.97 16.37 -34.36
N ALA A 88 -65.90 15.65 -34.08
CA ALA A 88 -65.44 14.52 -34.88
C ALA A 88 -64.62 13.60 -33.97
N ILE A 89 -64.66 12.30 -34.22
CA ILE A 89 -63.94 11.24 -33.49
C ILE A 89 -64.65 10.77 -32.21
N THR A 90 -65.88 10.26 -32.38
CA THR A 90 -66.35 9.15 -31.56
C THR A 90 -65.55 7.90 -31.92
N ASN A 91 -65.15 7.15 -30.89
CA ASN A 91 -64.58 5.79 -30.91
C ASN A 91 -63.05 5.66 -30.88
N MET A 92 -62.41 6.19 -29.82
CA MET A 92 -61.30 5.48 -29.18
C MET A 92 -61.16 5.82 -27.68
N GLU A 93 -62.29 6.03 -26.98
CA GLU A 93 -62.34 6.01 -25.52
C GLU A 93 -62.77 4.60 -25.07
N SER A 94 -61.82 3.82 -24.55
CA SER A 94 -62.07 2.80 -23.49
C SER A 94 -60.82 2.00 -23.09
N SER A 95 -59.66 2.14 -23.75
CA SER A 95 -58.44 1.38 -23.39
C SER A 95 -57.29 2.20 -22.77
N VAL A 96 -57.37 3.53 -22.75
CA VAL A 96 -56.21 4.38 -22.37
C VAL A 96 -56.23 4.86 -20.91
N SER A 97 -57.35 4.76 -20.19
CA SER A 97 -57.46 5.24 -18.80
C SER A 97 -57.08 4.22 -17.71
N ARG A 98 -56.76 2.96 -18.05
CA ARG A 98 -56.29 1.94 -17.09
C ARG A 98 -54.79 1.65 -17.15
N SER A 99 -54.10 2.11 -18.19
CA SER A 99 -52.67 1.85 -18.38
C SER A 99 -51.74 2.88 -17.73
N THR A 100 -52.23 4.07 -17.38
CA THR A 100 -51.38 5.14 -16.81
C THR A 100 -51.05 4.92 -15.32
N SER A 101 -51.87 4.21 -14.55
CA SER A 101 -51.56 3.89 -13.14
C SER A 101 -50.66 2.66 -12.97
N VAL A 102 -50.65 1.75 -13.94
CA VAL A 102 -49.84 0.51 -13.90
C VAL A 102 -48.41 0.81 -14.36
N VAL A 103 -48.23 1.61 -15.42
CA VAL A 103 -46.91 2.00 -15.93
C VAL A 103 -46.15 2.88 -14.92
N SER A 104 -46.84 3.78 -14.20
CA SER A 104 -46.23 4.58 -13.12
C SER A 104 -45.79 3.73 -11.92
N LYS A 105 -46.60 2.74 -11.50
CA LYS A 105 -46.26 1.82 -10.39
C LYS A 105 -45.15 0.83 -10.75
N MET A 106 -45.12 0.34 -12.00
CA MET A 106 -44.05 -0.52 -12.49
C MET A 106 -42.72 0.22 -12.64
N SER A 107 -42.75 1.50 -13.00
CA SER A 107 -41.54 2.36 -13.05
C SER A 107 -40.96 2.58 -11.65
N PHE A 108 -41.80 2.84 -10.64
CA PHE A 108 -41.34 2.99 -9.25
C PHE A 108 -40.76 1.68 -8.69
N LEU A 109 -41.39 0.53 -9.00
CA LEU A 109 -40.90 -0.78 -8.60
C LEU A 109 -39.58 -1.13 -9.29
N ALA A 110 -39.43 -0.80 -10.58
CA ALA A 110 -38.19 -0.99 -11.33
C ALA A 110 -37.05 -0.11 -10.79
N VAL A 111 -37.32 1.17 -10.47
CA VAL A 111 -36.34 2.07 -9.85
C VAL A 111 -35.96 1.59 -8.45
N LEU A 112 -36.91 1.08 -7.67
CA LEU A 112 -36.65 0.54 -6.33
C LEU A 112 -35.89 -0.78 -6.39
N VAL A 113 -36.13 -1.64 -7.38
CA VAL A 113 -35.35 -2.85 -7.65
C VAL A 113 -33.94 -2.50 -8.12
N VAL A 114 -33.75 -1.49 -8.98
CA VAL A 114 -32.43 -0.98 -9.38
C VAL A 114 -31.69 -0.37 -8.19
N PHE A 115 -32.39 0.36 -7.32
CA PHE A 115 -31.82 0.91 -6.08
C PHE A 115 -31.41 -0.20 -5.11
N LEU A 116 -32.25 -1.23 -4.93
CA LEU A 116 -31.94 -2.39 -4.08
C LEU A 116 -30.80 -3.24 -4.64
N ILE A 117 -30.77 -3.47 -5.97
CA ILE A 117 -29.66 -4.14 -6.67
C ILE A 117 -28.38 -3.30 -6.52
N SER A 118 -28.44 -1.98 -6.66
CA SER A 118 -27.29 -1.09 -6.45
C SER A 118 -26.80 -1.08 -5.00
N SER A 119 -27.71 -1.22 -4.02
CA SER A 119 -27.38 -1.31 -2.60
C SER A 119 -26.79 -2.67 -2.21
N SER A 120 -27.06 -3.73 -2.99
CA SER A 120 -26.47 -5.06 -2.80
C SER A 120 -25.04 -5.20 -3.34
N TYR A 121 -24.55 -4.18 -4.07
CA TYR A 121 -23.14 -4.08 -4.50
C TYR A 121 -22.25 -3.28 -3.54
N ILE A 122 -22.78 -2.86 -2.38
CA ILE A 122 -21.93 -2.29 -1.33
C ILE A 122 -21.23 -3.46 -0.64
N THR A 123 -20.17 -3.96 -1.26
CA THR A 123 -19.16 -4.74 -0.55
C THR A 123 -18.55 -3.82 0.50
N SER A 124 -18.58 -4.23 1.77
CA SER A 124 -17.88 -3.54 2.86
C SER A 124 -16.44 -3.23 2.45
N THR A 125 -16.13 -1.94 2.25
CA THR A 125 -14.76 -1.46 2.03
C THR A 125 -14.07 -1.33 3.38
N GLU A 126 -13.88 -2.44 4.06
CA GLU A 126 -13.20 -2.49 5.35
C GLU A 126 -11.98 -3.39 5.14
N ALA A 127 -10.78 -2.79 5.12
CA ALA A 127 -9.45 -3.41 4.94
C ALA A 127 -8.88 -3.53 3.50
N TYR A 128 -9.26 -2.67 2.55
CA TYR A 128 -8.58 -2.60 1.24
C TYR A 128 -7.37 -1.65 1.30
N ASP A 129 -6.16 -2.17 1.10
CA ASP A 129 -4.96 -1.36 0.88
C ASP A 129 -4.93 -0.92 -0.60
N ALA A 130 -5.27 0.34 -0.85
CA ALA A 130 -5.37 0.86 -2.21
C ALA A 130 -4.04 0.87 -3.00
N LEU A 131 -2.89 0.84 -2.29
CA LEU A 131 -1.57 0.81 -2.93
C LEU A 131 -1.05 -0.61 -3.16
N ASP A 132 -1.56 -1.60 -2.42
CA ASP A 132 -1.17 -3.00 -2.56
C ASP A 132 -2.37 -3.95 -2.42
N PRO A 133 -3.29 -3.96 -3.40
CA PRO A 133 -4.55 -4.68 -3.29
C PRO A 133 -4.41 -6.20 -3.34
N GLU A 134 -3.30 -6.70 -3.88
CA GLU A 134 -2.98 -8.14 -3.95
C GLU A 134 -2.00 -8.56 -2.84
N GLY A 135 -1.59 -7.61 -1.99
CA GLY A 135 -0.61 -7.81 -0.93
C GLY A 135 -1.09 -8.83 0.09
N ASN A 136 -0.39 -9.97 0.17
CA ASN A 136 -0.69 -11.02 1.13
C ASN A 136 0.57 -11.74 1.60
N ILE A 137 0.44 -12.44 2.72
CA ILE A 137 1.43 -13.42 3.16
C ILE A 137 0.85 -14.80 2.91
N THR A 138 1.51 -15.59 2.08
CA THR A 138 1.09 -16.95 1.79
C THR A 138 2.05 -17.94 2.42
N MET A 139 1.52 -18.83 3.25
CA MET A 139 2.23 -19.96 3.80
C MET A 139 1.90 -21.19 2.97
N LYS A 140 2.94 -21.82 2.44
CA LYS A 140 2.86 -23.06 1.69
C LYS A 140 3.40 -24.19 2.55
N TRP A 141 2.58 -25.21 2.72
CA TRP A 141 2.91 -26.39 3.50
C TRP A 141 3.12 -27.56 2.54
N ASP A 142 4.37 -27.96 2.35
CA ASP A 142 4.76 -29.03 1.43
C ASP A 142 5.10 -30.30 2.23
N VAL A 143 4.30 -31.36 2.11
CA VAL A 143 4.59 -32.67 2.69
C VAL A 143 5.63 -33.37 1.83
N MET A 144 6.83 -33.56 2.37
CA MET A 144 7.96 -34.10 1.62
C MET A 144 8.00 -35.63 1.66
N SER A 145 7.64 -36.23 2.79
CA SER A 145 7.62 -37.68 2.98
C SER A 145 6.64 -38.09 4.08
N TRP A 146 6.17 -39.34 4.02
CA TRP A 146 5.36 -39.95 5.06
C TRP A 146 6.27 -40.67 6.08
N THR A 147 5.89 -40.63 7.35
CA THR A 147 6.51 -41.42 8.42
C THR A 147 5.52 -42.49 8.90
N PRO A 148 5.96 -43.52 9.66
CA PRO A 148 5.05 -44.56 10.15
C PRO A 148 3.85 -44.04 10.96
N ASP A 149 3.99 -42.88 11.59
CA ASP A 149 3.00 -42.27 12.48
C ASP A 149 2.54 -40.86 12.04
N GLY A 150 3.03 -40.36 10.91
CA GLY A 150 2.72 -39.03 10.42
C GLY A 150 3.50 -38.65 9.16
N TYR A 151 4.16 -37.50 9.16
CA TYR A 151 4.84 -36.97 7.97
C TYR A 151 5.90 -35.92 8.28
N VAL A 152 6.81 -35.71 7.33
CA VAL A 152 7.75 -34.59 7.34
C VAL A 152 7.31 -33.56 6.31
N ALA A 153 7.27 -32.30 6.71
CA ALA A 153 6.89 -31.20 5.84
C ALA A 153 7.84 -30.01 5.95
N VAL A 154 7.91 -29.24 4.86
CA VAL A 154 8.56 -27.93 4.82
C VAL A 154 7.47 -26.88 4.72
N VAL A 155 7.47 -25.96 5.66
CA VAL A 155 6.55 -24.82 5.70
C VAL A 155 7.34 -23.61 5.23
N THR A 156 6.91 -23.01 4.12
CA THR A 156 7.53 -21.80 3.59
C THR A 156 6.53 -20.66 3.62
N MET A 157 6.91 -19.55 4.23
CA MET A 157 6.14 -18.32 4.26
C MET A 157 6.72 -17.33 3.26
N PHE A 158 5.86 -16.83 2.38
CA PHE A 158 6.18 -15.83 1.37
C PHE A 158 5.45 -14.54 1.69
N ASN A 159 6.17 -13.44 1.74
CA ASN A 159 5.62 -12.10 1.79
C ASN A 159 5.48 -11.54 0.37
N PHE A 160 4.24 -11.53 -0.14
CA PHE A 160 3.91 -10.92 -1.42
C PHE A 160 3.47 -9.46 -1.29
N GLN A 161 3.60 -8.87 -0.10
CA GLN A 161 3.32 -7.45 0.07
C GLN A 161 4.43 -6.62 -0.57
N LYS A 162 4.04 -5.57 -1.29
CA LYS A 162 4.96 -4.74 -2.06
C LYS A 162 5.90 -3.96 -1.14
N TYR A 163 5.37 -3.28 -0.13
CA TYR A 163 6.15 -2.36 0.71
C TYR A 163 6.10 -2.66 2.21
N ARG A 164 5.19 -3.51 2.69
CA ARG A 164 5.14 -3.90 4.09
C ARG A 164 6.10 -5.06 4.37
N HIS A 165 6.90 -4.93 5.42
CA HIS A 165 7.78 -5.98 5.92
C HIS A 165 7.40 -6.33 7.37
N ILE A 166 7.85 -7.48 7.85
CA ILE A 166 7.76 -7.89 9.25
C ILE A 166 9.12 -7.60 9.90
N PRO A 167 9.24 -6.57 10.75
CA PRO A 167 10.49 -6.26 11.43
C PRO A 167 10.68 -7.15 12.66
N SER A 168 11.86 -7.06 13.30
CA SER A 168 12.16 -7.69 14.59
C SER A 168 11.13 -7.25 15.66
N PRO A 169 10.64 -8.12 16.56
CA PRO A 169 11.05 -9.51 16.89
C PRO A 169 10.61 -10.60 15.91
N GLY A 170 10.03 -10.21 14.76
CA GLY A 170 9.69 -11.13 13.69
C GLY A 170 8.30 -11.73 13.81
N TRP A 171 7.99 -12.63 12.88
CA TRP A 171 6.70 -13.30 12.83
C TRP A 171 6.55 -14.35 13.94
N THR A 172 5.32 -14.52 14.41
CA THR A 172 4.92 -15.69 15.23
C THR A 172 3.75 -16.38 14.55
N LEU A 173 3.87 -17.70 14.39
CA LEU A 173 2.90 -18.53 13.68
C LEU A 173 2.26 -19.53 14.63
N GLY A 174 0.94 -19.48 14.75
CA GLY A 174 0.14 -20.44 15.50
C GLY A 174 -0.85 -21.16 14.62
N TRP A 175 -1.22 -22.37 15.00
CA TRP A 175 -2.32 -23.13 14.37
C TRP A 175 -2.88 -24.14 15.35
N LYS A 176 -4.01 -24.75 15.02
CA LYS A 176 -4.63 -25.82 15.82
C LYS A 176 -4.64 -27.14 15.04
N TRP A 177 -4.10 -28.18 15.66
CA TRP A 177 -4.12 -29.53 15.11
C TRP A 177 -5.55 -30.07 14.95
N ALA A 178 -5.78 -30.82 13.87
CA ALA A 178 -7.10 -31.36 13.55
C ALA A 178 -7.51 -32.52 14.46
N LYS A 179 -6.54 -33.31 14.94
CA LYS A 179 -6.72 -34.46 15.82
C LYS A 179 -5.87 -34.29 17.10
N LYS A 180 -4.90 -35.19 17.31
CA LYS A 180 -3.99 -35.29 18.46
C LYS A 180 -2.53 -35.36 17.98
N GLU A 181 -2.25 -34.67 16.88
CA GLU A 181 -0.93 -34.56 16.29
C GLU A 181 0.05 -33.93 17.28
N VAL A 182 1.33 -34.32 17.15
CA VAL A 182 2.45 -33.78 17.94
C VAL A 182 3.60 -33.42 17.01
N ILE A 183 4.51 -32.58 17.49
CA ILE A 183 5.71 -32.20 16.75
C ILE A 183 6.87 -33.03 17.31
N TRP A 184 7.42 -33.92 16.49
CA TRP A 184 8.60 -34.72 16.88
C TRP A 184 9.87 -33.88 16.88
N SER A 185 10.07 -33.09 15.84
CA SER A 185 11.25 -32.24 15.69
C SER A 185 11.00 -31.09 14.73
N MET A 186 11.81 -30.03 14.85
CA MET A 186 11.79 -28.87 13.98
C MET A 186 13.22 -28.44 13.62
N VAL A 187 13.39 -27.88 12.43
CA VAL A 187 14.64 -27.32 11.92
C VAL A 187 14.34 -25.96 11.27
N GLY A 188 15.14 -24.94 11.54
CA GLY A 188 14.93 -23.56 11.09
C GLY A 188 13.97 -22.74 11.97
N ALA A 189 13.10 -23.38 12.75
CA ALA A 189 12.18 -22.71 13.67
C ALA A 189 12.01 -23.54 14.96
N GLN A 190 11.45 -22.94 16.00
CA GLN A 190 11.21 -23.59 17.28
C GLN A 190 9.85 -23.19 17.86
N THR A 191 9.20 -24.11 18.58
CA THR A 191 8.02 -23.78 19.39
C THR A 191 8.38 -22.96 20.62
N THR A 192 7.51 -22.04 21.01
CA THR A 192 7.70 -21.22 22.23
C THR A 192 7.49 -22.03 23.51
N GLU A 193 6.64 -23.04 23.45
CA GLU A 193 6.29 -23.92 24.57
C GLU A 193 6.26 -25.38 24.11
N GLN A 194 6.62 -26.31 25.00
CA GLN A 194 6.54 -27.74 24.74
C GLN A 194 5.13 -28.32 25.03
N GLY A 195 4.46 -27.82 26.06
CA GLY A 195 3.17 -28.36 26.54
C GLY A 195 3.32 -29.67 27.33
N ASP A 196 2.18 -30.29 27.67
CA ASP A 196 2.17 -31.56 28.42
C ASP A 196 2.45 -32.76 27.48
N CYS A 197 3.66 -33.29 27.59
CA CYS A 197 4.12 -34.48 26.86
C CYS A 197 4.16 -35.75 27.74
N SER A 198 3.58 -35.77 28.94
CA SER A 198 3.71 -36.89 29.90
C SER A 198 3.22 -38.25 29.38
N LYS A 199 2.44 -38.27 28.29
CA LYS A 199 2.03 -39.50 27.60
C LYS A 199 3.22 -40.27 26.98
N TYR A 200 4.32 -39.59 26.67
CA TYR A 200 5.49 -40.16 25.99
C TYR A 200 6.60 -40.45 27.01
N LYS A 201 6.93 -41.73 27.23
CA LYS A 201 7.89 -42.17 28.27
C LYS A 201 9.33 -42.33 27.79
N GLY A 202 9.56 -42.40 26.47
CA GLY A 202 10.88 -42.62 25.86
C GLY A 202 11.31 -41.41 25.05
N ASN A 203 11.03 -41.44 23.74
CA ASN A 203 11.23 -40.28 22.88
C ASN A 203 10.14 -39.26 23.18
N ILE A 204 10.53 -38.13 23.79
CA ILE A 204 9.63 -37.02 24.10
C ILE A 204 9.55 -36.12 22.86
N PRO A 205 8.35 -35.82 22.34
CA PRO A 205 8.19 -34.88 21.23
C PRO A 205 8.67 -33.47 21.58
N HIS A 206 9.13 -32.74 20.57
CA HIS A 206 9.46 -31.32 20.65
C HIS A 206 8.29 -30.46 21.15
N CYS A 207 7.05 -30.78 20.77
CA CYS A 207 5.85 -30.12 21.28
C CYS A 207 4.63 -31.04 21.24
N CYS A 208 3.86 -31.09 22.32
CA CYS A 208 2.63 -31.87 22.45
C CYS A 208 1.36 -31.00 22.57
N LYS A 209 1.51 -29.68 22.51
CA LYS A 209 0.40 -28.74 22.59
C LYS A 209 -0.51 -28.88 21.36
N LYS A 210 -1.82 -28.81 21.55
CA LYS A 210 -2.81 -28.91 20.46
C LYS A 210 -2.80 -27.67 19.55
N ASP A 211 -2.43 -26.53 20.11
CA ASP A 211 -2.31 -25.23 19.49
C ASP A 211 -0.87 -24.68 19.65
N PRO A 212 0.12 -25.25 18.95
CA PRO A 212 1.50 -24.80 19.05
C PRO A 212 1.67 -23.38 18.49
N THR A 213 2.58 -22.63 19.09
CA THR A 213 3.09 -21.36 18.58
C THR A 213 4.56 -21.53 18.20
N VAL A 214 4.92 -21.11 17.00
CA VAL A 214 6.23 -21.27 16.39
C VAL A 214 6.83 -19.90 16.08
N VAL A 215 8.13 -19.80 16.33
CA VAL A 215 8.97 -18.64 15.99
C VAL A 215 10.18 -19.11 15.21
N ASP A 216 10.66 -18.25 14.31
CA ASP A 216 11.90 -18.49 13.57
C ASP A 216 13.11 -18.49 14.51
N LEU A 217 14.15 -19.22 14.14
CA LEU A 217 15.41 -19.19 14.89
C LEU A 217 16.17 -17.88 14.60
N LEU A 218 17.07 -17.50 15.51
CA LEU A 218 17.87 -16.28 15.39
C LEU A 218 19.04 -16.45 14.38
N PRO A 219 19.52 -15.34 13.79
CA PRO A 219 20.75 -15.36 13.00
C PRO A 219 21.93 -15.93 13.81
N GLY A 220 22.79 -16.72 13.18
CA GLY A 220 23.94 -17.38 13.84
C GLY A 220 23.65 -18.77 14.42
N THR A 221 22.45 -19.30 14.20
CA THR A 221 22.08 -20.69 14.53
C THR A 221 23.08 -21.69 13.91
N PRO A 222 23.44 -22.80 14.58
CA PRO A 222 24.33 -23.83 14.00
C PRO A 222 23.81 -24.43 12.68
N TYR A 223 24.72 -24.78 11.75
CA TYR A 223 24.37 -25.24 10.39
C TYR A 223 23.46 -26.48 10.37
N ASN A 224 23.59 -27.39 11.35
CA ASN A 224 22.75 -28.58 11.49
C ASN A 224 21.28 -28.27 11.85
N GLN A 225 21.00 -27.05 12.31
CA GLN A 225 19.66 -26.57 12.65
C GLN A 225 19.11 -25.57 11.61
N GLN A 226 19.85 -25.33 10.53
CA GLN A 226 19.44 -24.45 9.44
C GLN A 226 18.81 -25.22 8.28
N ILE A 227 17.92 -24.54 7.57
CA ILE A 227 17.32 -24.91 6.28
C ILE A 227 17.41 -23.70 5.32
N ALA A 228 17.15 -23.90 4.03
CA ALA A 228 17.09 -22.79 3.08
C ALA A 228 16.11 -21.69 3.54
N ASN A 229 16.51 -20.42 3.41
CA ASN A 229 15.71 -19.24 3.76
C ASN A 229 15.32 -19.06 5.24
N CYS A 230 15.82 -19.84 6.18
CA CYS A 230 15.89 -19.47 7.62
C CYS A 230 17.26 -18.80 7.90
N CYS A 231 17.71 -18.45 9.12
CA CYS A 231 17.08 -18.23 10.42
C CYS A 231 17.21 -16.73 10.63
N LYS A 232 16.16 -15.95 10.38
CA LYS A 232 16.26 -14.48 10.29
C LYS A 232 15.68 -13.81 11.54
N GLY A 233 15.45 -14.58 12.60
CA GLY A 233 14.73 -14.10 13.79
C GLY A 233 13.32 -13.64 13.45
N GLY A 234 12.72 -14.22 12.41
CA GLY A 234 11.35 -13.95 11.98
C GLY A 234 11.20 -12.66 11.17
N VAL A 235 12.31 -11.98 10.83
CA VAL A 235 12.28 -10.81 9.94
C VAL A 235 11.95 -11.27 8.52
N LEU A 236 10.96 -10.62 7.90
CA LEU A 236 10.49 -10.94 6.57
C LEU A 236 10.35 -9.67 5.74
N ASN A 237 11.21 -9.50 4.73
CA ASN A 237 11.23 -8.29 3.91
C ASN A 237 10.01 -8.20 2.97
N SER A 238 9.75 -6.99 2.49
CA SER A 238 8.75 -6.77 1.45
C SER A 238 9.27 -7.24 0.09
N TRP A 239 8.35 -7.65 -0.78
CA TRP A 239 8.69 -8.23 -2.08
C TRP A 239 9.46 -7.25 -2.97
N VAL A 240 9.15 -5.95 -2.91
CA VAL A 240 9.79 -4.94 -3.76
C VAL A 240 11.19 -4.59 -3.27
N GLN A 241 11.39 -4.53 -1.96
CA GLN A 241 12.65 -4.12 -1.31
C GLN A 241 13.72 -5.20 -1.41
N ASP A 242 13.38 -6.45 -1.10
CA ASP A 242 14.31 -7.58 -1.17
C ASP A 242 13.56 -8.91 -1.39
N PRO A 243 13.29 -9.29 -2.66
CA PRO A 243 12.58 -10.52 -2.98
C PRO A 243 13.27 -11.78 -2.43
N GLY A 244 14.60 -11.78 -2.32
CA GLY A 244 15.36 -12.91 -1.80
C GLY A 244 15.15 -13.13 -0.30
N ASN A 245 14.86 -12.05 0.44
CA ASN A 245 14.57 -12.09 1.87
C ASN A 245 13.08 -11.97 2.21
N ALA A 246 12.20 -11.97 1.20
CA ALA A 246 10.75 -12.01 1.36
C ALA A 246 10.20 -13.43 1.62
N ALA A 247 11.09 -14.43 1.76
CA ALA A 247 10.73 -15.79 2.14
C ALA A 247 11.45 -16.24 3.42
N SER A 248 10.73 -17.01 4.24
CA SER A 248 11.24 -17.73 5.41
C SER A 248 10.71 -19.16 5.39
N SER A 249 11.51 -20.15 5.79
CA SER A 249 11.07 -21.55 5.79
C SER A 249 11.59 -22.33 6.99
N PHE A 250 10.84 -23.35 7.39
CA PHE A 250 11.23 -24.29 8.42
C PHE A 250 10.72 -25.68 8.09
N GLN A 251 11.43 -26.70 8.58
CA GLN A 251 11.01 -28.09 8.46
C GLN A 251 10.38 -28.55 9.77
N ILE A 252 9.31 -29.34 9.66
CA ILE A 252 8.57 -29.90 10.78
C ILE A 252 8.34 -31.40 10.56
N SER A 253 8.63 -32.19 11.58
CA SER A 253 8.26 -33.60 11.65
C SER A 253 7.03 -33.76 12.54
N VAL A 254 5.92 -34.20 11.96
CA VAL A 254 4.62 -34.31 12.63
C VAL A 254 4.31 -35.77 12.90
N GLY A 255 3.98 -36.10 14.15
CA GLY A 255 3.53 -37.41 14.59
C GLY A 255 2.03 -37.48 14.88
N ALA A 256 1.51 -38.69 15.04
CA ALA A 256 0.10 -38.99 15.32
C ALA A 256 -0.93 -38.39 14.33
N ALA A 257 -0.51 -38.10 13.09
CA ALA A 257 -1.38 -37.55 12.04
C ALA A 257 -2.24 -38.63 11.34
N GLY A 258 -1.79 -39.89 11.44
CA GLY A 258 -2.41 -41.06 10.83
C GLY A 258 -1.37 -41.91 10.13
N THR A 259 -1.79 -43.09 9.66
CA THR A 259 -0.93 -44.08 9.00
C THR A 259 -1.14 -44.14 7.48
N THR A 260 -1.94 -43.23 6.93
CA THR A 260 -2.31 -43.24 5.50
C THR A 260 -1.27 -42.50 4.66
N ASN A 261 -0.64 -43.19 3.73
CA ASN A 261 0.40 -42.62 2.83
C ASN A 261 -0.15 -41.78 1.66
N LYS A 262 -1.39 -41.25 1.76
CA LYS A 262 -2.06 -40.52 0.66
C LYS A 262 -2.58 -39.14 1.08
N THR A 263 -3.13 -39.03 2.27
CA THR A 263 -3.84 -37.81 2.70
C THR A 263 -3.64 -37.56 4.18
N VAL A 264 -3.62 -36.30 4.57
CA VAL A 264 -3.63 -35.89 5.98
C VAL A 264 -4.72 -34.85 6.23
N ARG A 265 -5.25 -34.82 7.45
CA ARG A 265 -6.19 -33.77 7.85
C ARG A 265 -5.39 -32.48 8.09
N VAL A 266 -5.69 -31.45 7.29
CA VAL A 266 -5.01 -30.17 7.40
C VAL A 266 -5.34 -29.46 8.72
N PRO A 267 -4.38 -28.74 9.32
CA PRO A 267 -4.64 -27.94 10.52
C PRO A 267 -5.66 -26.83 10.28
N ARG A 268 -6.21 -26.29 11.37
CA ARG A 268 -7.24 -25.24 11.35
C ARG A 268 -6.82 -24.06 12.21
N ASN A 269 -7.49 -22.93 12.03
CA ASN A 269 -7.32 -21.72 12.84
C ASN A 269 -5.86 -21.24 12.88
N PHE A 270 -5.32 -20.92 11.71
CA PHE A 270 -3.99 -20.32 11.63
C PHE A 270 -4.03 -18.88 12.14
N THR A 271 -3.04 -18.52 12.96
CA THR A 271 -2.83 -17.18 13.49
C THR A 271 -1.44 -16.72 13.11
N LEU A 272 -1.33 -15.57 12.47
CA LEU A 272 -0.05 -14.92 12.18
C LEU A 272 0.02 -13.61 12.95
N MET A 273 1.10 -13.40 13.69
CA MET A 273 1.42 -12.09 14.25
C MET A 273 2.71 -11.59 13.64
N GLY A 274 2.79 -10.28 13.40
CA GLY A 274 4.01 -9.62 12.95
C GLY A 274 4.21 -8.39 13.81
N PRO A 275 5.22 -8.43 14.69
CA PRO A 275 5.31 -7.87 16.06
C PRO A 275 4.05 -7.52 16.87
N GLY A 276 2.89 -7.36 16.27
CA GLY A 276 1.60 -7.09 16.87
C GLY A 276 0.47 -7.80 16.10
N PRO A 277 -0.79 -7.48 16.45
CA PRO A 277 -1.94 -7.97 15.71
C PRO A 277 -2.01 -7.35 14.32
N GLY A 278 -2.85 -7.88 13.43
CA GLY A 278 -3.13 -7.26 12.13
C GLY A 278 -3.35 -8.23 10.98
N TYR A 279 -2.80 -9.44 11.05
CA TYR A 279 -3.01 -10.45 10.03
C TYR A 279 -4.22 -11.32 10.34
N THR A 280 -5.06 -11.52 9.33
CA THR A 280 -6.17 -12.48 9.36
C THR A 280 -5.92 -13.54 8.31
N CYS A 281 -5.84 -14.80 8.75
CA CYS A 281 -5.56 -15.94 7.89
C CYS A 281 -6.84 -16.68 7.50
N GLY A 282 -6.94 -17.03 6.21
CA GLY A 282 -8.00 -17.90 5.70
C GLY A 282 -7.79 -19.38 6.06
N PRO A 283 -8.76 -20.25 5.72
CA PRO A 283 -8.61 -21.69 5.90
C PRO A 283 -7.55 -22.28 4.95
N ALA A 284 -6.92 -23.38 5.37
CA ALA A 284 -5.97 -24.10 4.52
C ALA A 284 -6.66 -24.70 3.29
N LYS A 285 -6.14 -24.38 2.11
CA LYS A 285 -6.65 -24.87 0.82
C LYS A 285 -5.66 -25.85 0.21
N VAL A 286 -6.09 -27.10 0.00
CA VAL A 286 -5.29 -28.11 -0.69
C VAL A 286 -5.11 -27.70 -2.15
N VAL A 287 -3.87 -27.71 -2.62
CA VAL A 287 -3.49 -27.33 -3.98
C VAL A 287 -2.73 -28.48 -4.65
N ARG A 288 -2.40 -28.32 -5.93
CA ARG A 288 -1.57 -29.29 -6.65
C ARG A 288 -0.20 -29.42 -5.96
N PRO A 289 0.35 -30.64 -5.79
CA PRO A 289 1.59 -30.79 -5.05
C PRO A 289 2.76 -30.10 -5.75
N THR A 290 3.55 -29.36 -4.99
CA THR A 290 4.71 -28.58 -5.47
C THR A 290 5.74 -29.49 -6.13
N LYS A 291 6.29 -29.04 -7.26
CA LYS A 291 7.47 -29.65 -7.90
C LYS A 291 8.72 -28.85 -7.56
N PHE A 292 9.76 -29.52 -7.09
CA PHE A 292 11.06 -28.94 -6.81
C PHE A 292 12.05 -29.40 -7.88
N VAL A 293 12.63 -28.44 -8.59
CA VAL A 293 13.69 -28.71 -9.56
C VAL A 293 15.02 -28.52 -8.85
N THR A 294 15.92 -29.49 -8.97
CA THR A 294 17.27 -29.39 -8.41
C THR A 294 18.05 -28.26 -9.07
N THR A 295 19.07 -27.74 -8.39
CA THR A 295 19.88 -26.61 -8.88
C THR A 295 20.59 -26.91 -10.21
N ASP A 296 20.92 -28.18 -10.46
CA ASP A 296 21.47 -28.66 -11.73
C ASP A 296 20.42 -28.86 -12.83
N THR A 297 19.13 -28.63 -12.53
CA THR A 297 17.95 -28.77 -13.41
C THR A 297 17.65 -30.18 -13.92
N ARG A 298 18.40 -31.20 -13.50
CA ARG A 298 18.30 -32.57 -14.04
C ARG A 298 17.25 -33.43 -13.33
N ARG A 299 16.91 -33.10 -12.08
CA ARG A 299 15.96 -33.89 -11.27
C ARG A 299 14.82 -33.01 -10.80
N THR A 300 13.60 -33.52 -10.97
CA THR A 300 12.40 -32.92 -10.38
C THR A 300 11.87 -33.87 -9.32
N THR A 301 11.76 -33.40 -8.08
CA THR A 301 11.03 -34.09 -7.01
C THR A 301 9.68 -33.41 -6.80
N GLN A 302 8.74 -34.10 -6.17
CA GLN A 302 7.41 -33.57 -5.91
C GLN A 302 7.05 -33.77 -4.44
N ALA A 303 6.38 -32.80 -3.85
CA ALA A 303 5.70 -32.99 -2.56
C ALA A 303 4.61 -34.05 -2.70
N MET A 304 4.38 -34.83 -1.65
CA MET A 304 3.30 -35.80 -1.58
C MET A 304 1.93 -35.12 -1.49
N MET A 305 1.88 -33.97 -0.82
CA MET A 305 0.68 -33.16 -0.64
C MET A 305 1.09 -31.71 -0.36
N THR A 306 0.35 -30.74 -0.90
CA THR A 306 0.59 -29.32 -0.65
C THR A 306 -0.71 -28.61 -0.31
N TRP A 307 -0.67 -27.71 0.67
CA TRP A 307 -1.76 -26.76 0.91
C TRP A 307 -1.22 -25.36 1.18
N ASN A 308 -2.03 -24.37 0.82
CA ASN A 308 -1.72 -22.96 1.00
C ASN A 308 -2.64 -22.35 2.06
N ILE A 309 -2.07 -21.45 2.86
CA ILE A 309 -2.78 -20.57 3.77
C ILE A 309 -2.46 -19.15 3.33
N THR A 310 -3.48 -18.33 3.11
CA THR A 310 -3.30 -16.93 2.74
C THR A 310 -3.74 -16.06 3.90
N CYS A 311 -2.84 -15.18 4.33
CA CYS A 311 -3.07 -14.20 5.39
C CYS A 311 -3.04 -12.79 4.78
N THR A 312 -4.03 -11.99 5.13
CA THR A 312 -4.17 -10.60 4.67
C THR A 312 -4.01 -9.66 5.86
N TYR A 313 -3.44 -8.49 5.62
CA TYR A 313 -3.19 -7.51 6.67
C TYR A 313 -4.31 -6.47 6.72
N SER A 314 -4.80 -6.16 7.90
CA SER A 314 -5.77 -5.08 8.14
C SER A 314 -5.18 -4.04 9.06
N GLN A 315 -5.05 -2.81 8.55
CA GLN A 315 -4.52 -1.66 9.31
C GLN A 315 -5.38 -1.37 10.56
N PHE A 316 -6.71 -1.49 10.44
CA PHE A 316 -7.65 -1.26 11.53
C PHE A 316 -7.54 -2.29 12.67
N LEU A 317 -7.24 -3.55 12.33
CA LEU A 317 -7.02 -4.60 13.34
C LEU A 317 -5.64 -4.48 13.99
N ALA A 318 -4.66 -3.99 13.24
CA ALA A 318 -3.29 -3.91 13.70
C ALA A 318 -3.08 -2.78 14.71
N GLN A 319 -3.66 -1.61 14.44
CA GLN A 319 -3.39 -0.40 15.22
C GLN A 319 -4.66 0.42 15.38
N ARG A 320 -4.96 0.75 16.64
CA ARG A 320 -6.05 1.69 16.98
C ARG A 320 -5.63 3.15 16.81
N THR A 321 -4.34 3.43 16.96
CA THR A 321 -3.75 4.77 16.83
C THR A 321 -2.66 4.76 15.77
N PRO A 322 -2.53 5.82 14.95
CA PRO A 322 -1.44 5.94 13.99
C PRO A 322 -0.06 5.87 14.67
N THR A 323 0.96 5.42 13.94
CA THR A 323 2.36 5.31 14.41
C THR A 323 3.28 6.41 13.90
N CYS A 324 2.83 7.21 12.93
CA CYS A 324 3.62 8.26 12.34
C CYS A 324 2.80 9.49 11.95
N CYS A 325 3.48 10.63 11.89
CA CYS A 325 2.93 11.90 11.41
C CYS A 325 3.87 12.59 10.44
N VAL A 326 3.34 13.55 9.69
CA VAL A 326 4.08 14.32 8.69
C VAL A 326 4.15 15.79 9.09
N SER A 327 5.31 16.40 8.89
CA SER A 327 5.49 17.85 9.01
C SER A 327 6.06 18.41 7.71
N LEU A 328 5.61 19.61 7.33
CA LEU A 328 5.92 20.23 6.04
C LEU A 328 6.63 21.56 6.25
N SER A 329 7.59 21.88 5.39
CA SER A 329 8.22 23.20 5.36
C SER A 329 8.67 23.55 3.95
N SER A 330 8.90 24.84 3.72
CA SER A 330 9.42 25.35 2.45
C SER A 330 10.48 26.42 2.70
N PHE A 331 11.34 26.65 1.71
CA PHE A 331 12.37 27.69 1.80
C PHE A 331 11.83 29.13 1.80
N TYR A 332 10.60 29.36 1.36
CA TYR A 332 9.97 30.68 1.36
C TYR A 332 9.19 30.99 2.64
N ASN A 333 8.94 30.00 3.48
CA ASN A 333 8.16 30.15 4.69
C ASN A 333 9.00 29.73 5.90
N GLU A 334 9.27 30.68 6.80
CA GLU A 334 9.98 30.42 8.05
C GLU A 334 9.18 29.54 9.02
N THR A 335 7.85 29.48 8.84
CA THR A 335 6.98 28.65 9.67
C THR A 335 6.94 27.20 9.20
N ILE A 336 7.31 26.29 10.10
CA ILE A 336 7.18 24.85 9.89
C ILE A 336 5.75 24.43 10.24
N VAL A 337 5.08 23.80 9.29
CA VAL A 337 3.78 23.16 9.51
C VAL A 337 4.05 21.85 10.22
N GLY A 338 3.92 21.88 11.54
CA GLY A 338 4.18 20.73 12.40
C GLY A 338 3.16 19.61 12.21
N CYS A 339 3.45 18.44 12.79
CA CYS A 339 2.47 17.38 12.90
C CYS A 339 1.23 17.86 13.67
N PRO A 340 0.02 17.41 13.31
CA PRO A 340 -1.18 17.69 14.09
C PRO A 340 -1.03 17.30 15.56
N THR A 341 -1.57 18.12 16.45
CA THR A 341 -1.58 17.84 17.88
C THR A 341 -2.33 16.54 18.15
N CYS A 342 -1.77 15.68 19.01
CA CYS A 342 -2.36 14.38 19.35
C CYS A 342 -2.57 13.42 18.16
N ALA A 343 -1.79 13.55 17.07
CA ALA A 343 -1.91 12.69 15.88
C ALA A 343 -1.84 11.19 16.19
N CYS A 344 -1.01 10.76 17.14
CA CYS A 344 -0.86 9.36 17.54
C CYS A 344 -1.59 9.00 18.84
N GLY A 345 -2.57 9.83 19.24
CA GLY A 345 -3.41 9.64 20.42
C GLY A 345 -2.87 10.31 21.67
N CYS A 346 -3.68 11.20 22.26
CA CYS A 346 -3.43 11.76 23.59
C CYS A 346 -4.32 11.04 24.62
N GLN A 347 -3.74 10.70 25.78
CA GLN A 347 -4.55 10.22 26.91
C GLN A 347 -5.23 11.43 27.58
N ASN A 348 -6.57 11.42 27.56
CA ASN A 348 -7.38 12.34 28.33
C ASN A 348 -7.50 11.82 29.77
N ASN A 349 -6.44 11.93 30.58
CA ASN A 349 -6.48 12.19 32.04
C ASN A 349 -5.20 11.76 32.75
N LYS A 350 -4.76 12.65 33.64
CA LYS A 350 -3.64 12.49 34.57
C LYS A 350 -3.87 11.33 35.56
N THR A 351 -3.56 10.08 35.20
CA THR A 351 -3.37 9.01 36.21
C THR A 351 -2.66 7.74 35.71
N GLU A 352 -2.01 7.76 34.54
CA GLU A 352 -1.04 6.70 34.20
C GLU A 352 0.31 7.36 33.91
N SER A 353 1.19 7.33 34.90
CA SER A 353 2.60 7.70 34.74
C SER A 353 3.23 6.77 33.69
N GLY A 354 3.30 7.21 32.43
CA GLY A 354 3.91 6.42 31.36
C GLY A 354 3.60 6.81 29.90
N ALA A 355 2.84 7.88 29.60
CA ALA A 355 2.45 8.19 28.22
C ALA A 355 3.59 8.66 27.31
N CYS A 356 4.57 9.41 27.85
CA CYS A 356 5.75 9.86 27.15
C CYS A 356 6.86 10.24 28.14
N LEU A 357 8.12 10.34 27.69
CA LEU A 357 9.25 10.84 28.50
C LEU A 357 9.72 12.20 28.02
N ASP A 358 9.95 13.10 28.96
CA ASP A 358 10.64 14.36 28.69
C ASP A 358 12.15 14.12 28.56
N PRO A 359 12.80 14.69 27.54
CA PRO A 359 14.22 14.46 27.25
C PRO A 359 15.16 14.94 28.38
N ASP A 360 14.72 15.88 29.20
CA ASP A 360 15.51 16.49 30.28
C ASP A 360 15.41 15.72 31.61
N THR A 361 14.77 14.54 31.63
CA THR A 361 14.58 13.77 32.86
C THR A 361 15.83 12.93 33.22
N PRO A 362 16.36 13.03 34.46
CA PRO A 362 17.64 12.42 34.86
C PRO A 362 17.64 10.89 35.00
N HIS A 363 16.51 10.20 34.77
CA HIS A 363 16.35 8.76 34.96
C HIS A 363 16.11 7.97 33.67
N LEU A 364 16.45 8.52 32.50
CA LEU A 364 16.21 7.90 31.19
C LEU A 364 16.71 6.44 31.11
N ALA A 365 17.90 6.16 31.66
CA ALA A 365 18.52 4.83 31.62
C ALA A 365 17.80 3.75 32.45
N SER A 366 17.15 4.12 33.57
CA SER A 366 16.47 3.15 34.45
C SER A 366 15.06 2.78 33.95
N VAL A 367 14.41 3.66 33.17
CA VAL A 367 13.05 3.45 32.62
C VAL A 367 13.08 2.73 31.26
N VAL A 368 14.19 2.83 30.53
CA VAL A 368 14.41 2.09 29.27
C VAL A 368 14.68 0.61 29.53
N SER A 369 15.16 0.23 30.73
CA SER A 369 15.56 -1.14 31.09
C SER A 369 14.71 -1.77 32.21
N PRO A 370 13.37 -1.93 32.10
CA PRO A 370 12.64 -2.71 33.09
C PRO A 370 13.06 -4.20 32.98
N PRO A 371 13.12 -4.95 34.10
CA PRO A 371 13.38 -6.38 34.08
C PRO A 371 12.20 -7.10 33.41
N THR A 372 12.33 -7.44 32.14
CA THR A 372 11.27 -8.12 31.39
C THR A 372 11.19 -9.60 31.74
N LYS A 373 10.00 -10.08 32.12
CA LYS A 373 9.61 -11.48 31.87
C LYS A 373 9.63 -11.70 30.35
N LYS A 374 10.38 -12.70 29.89
CA LYS A 374 10.48 -13.08 28.47
C LYS A 374 9.08 -13.16 27.84
N GLY A 375 8.85 -12.42 26.74
CA GLY A 375 7.67 -12.59 25.88
C GLY A 375 6.59 -11.51 25.94
N THR A 376 6.77 -10.41 26.67
CA THR A 376 5.79 -9.30 26.67
C THR A 376 6.32 -8.14 25.80
N ILE A 377 5.62 -7.82 24.70
CA ILE A 377 5.92 -6.63 23.89
C ILE A 377 5.51 -5.40 24.70
N LEU A 378 6.49 -4.62 25.13
CA LEU A 378 6.24 -3.38 25.86
C LEU A 378 5.68 -2.32 24.89
N PRO A 379 4.73 -1.49 25.35
CA PRO A 379 4.24 -0.37 24.55
C PRO A 379 5.40 0.58 24.20
N PRO A 380 5.32 1.27 23.04
CA PRO A 380 6.34 2.21 22.60
C PRO A 380 6.51 3.31 23.65
N LEU A 381 7.76 3.60 24.00
CA LEU A 381 8.09 4.68 24.95
C LEU A 381 8.54 5.88 24.13
N VAL A 382 7.66 6.87 23.98
CA VAL A 382 7.91 8.00 23.08
C VAL A 382 8.37 9.25 23.82
N GLN A 383 9.14 10.09 23.15
CA GLN A 383 9.47 11.43 23.62
C GLN A 383 8.22 12.31 23.68
N CYS A 384 8.09 13.08 24.77
CA CYS A 384 6.99 14.03 24.93
C CYS A 384 7.07 15.13 23.86
N THR A 385 6.09 15.11 22.97
CA THR A 385 5.91 16.06 21.87
C THR A 385 4.42 16.36 21.75
N ARG A 386 4.05 17.44 21.08
CA ARG A 386 2.63 17.79 20.87
C ARG A 386 1.85 16.74 20.07
N HIS A 387 2.53 15.92 19.26
CA HIS A 387 1.92 14.92 18.38
C HIS A 387 1.95 13.49 18.95
N LEU A 388 2.84 13.20 19.93
CA LEU A 388 3.01 11.90 20.59
C LEU A 388 3.28 10.72 19.63
N CYS A 389 3.81 11.00 18.44
CA CYS A 389 4.07 9.98 17.43
C CYS A 389 5.48 9.39 17.56
N PRO A 390 5.63 8.05 17.52
CA PRO A 390 6.93 7.39 17.46
C PRO A 390 7.80 7.83 16.28
N ILE A 391 7.20 8.11 15.12
CA ILE A 391 7.93 8.53 13.91
C ILE A 391 7.37 9.86 13.40
N ARG A 392 8.27 10.74 12.96
CA ARG A 392 7.93 11.93 12.17
C ARG A 392 8.66 11.90 10.84
N VAL A 393 7.91 12.09 9.76
CA VAL A 393 8.49 12.32 8.43
C VAL A 393 8.38 13.81 8.13
N HIS A 394 9.52 14.48 8.01
CA HIS A 394 9.59 15.88 7.64
C HIS A 394 9.89 16.02 6.15
N TRP A 395 9.01 16.72 5.43
CA TRP A 395 9.16 17.04 4.01
C TRP A 395 9.47 18.52 3.84
N HIS A 396 10.68 18.83 3.39
CA HIS A 396 11.16 20.20 3.22
C HIS A 396 11.44 20.50 1.75
N VAL A 397 10.74 21.47 1.17
CA VAL A 397 11.05 22.00 -0.17
C VAL A 397 12.22 22.96 -0.03
N LYS A 398 13.43 22.48 -0.39
CA LYS A 398 14.71 23.16 -0.10
C LYS A 398 15.06 24.26 -1.10
N GLN A 399 14.89 23.98 -2.39
CA GLN A 399 15.29 24.95 -3.42
C GLN A 399 14.56 24.72 -4.75
N ASN A 400 14.37 25.81 -5.49
CA ASN A 400 13.73 25.84 -6.80
C ASN A 400 14.70 26.37 -7.87
N TYR A 401 15.27 25.50 -8.70
CA TYR A 401 16.14 25.87 -9.83
C TYR A 401 15.34 26.11 -11.11
N LYS A 402 15.99 26.47 -12.23
CA LYS A 402 15.30 26.67 -13.52
C LYS A 402 14.64 25.39 -14.05
N GLU A 403 15.38 24.29 -14.06
CA GLU A 403 14.94 23.00 -14.63
C GLU A 403 14.58 21.95 -13.59
N TYR A 404 14.97 22.16 -12.33
CA TYR A 404 14.80 21.18 -11.26
C TYR A 404 14.31 21.84 -9.98
N TRP A 405 13.74 21.05 -9.09
CA TRP A 405 13.46 21.45 -7.72
C TRP A 405 13.89 20.35 -6.75
N ARG A 406 14.28 20.77 -5.56
CA ARG A 406 14.93 19.89 -4.58
C ARG A 406 14.09 19.78 -3.32
N VAL A 407 13.85 18.54 -2.90
CA VAL A 407 13.21 18.21 -1.63
C VAL A 407 14.23 17.56 -0.73
N LYS A 408 14.17 17.88 0.56
CA LYS A 408 14.86 17.17 1.62
C LYS A 408 13.82 16.45 2.48
N ILE A 409 14.01 15.15 2.63
CA ILE A 409 13.20 14.30 3.52
C ILE A 409 14.03 14.01 4.76
N THR A 410 13.42 14.13 5.94
CA THR A 410 14.05 13.78 7.22
C THR A 410 13.09 12.92 8.02
N ILE A 411 13.48 11.68 8.31
CA ILE A 411 12.72 10.79 9.17
C ILE A 411 13.36 10.84 10.56
N THR A 412 12.55 11.13 11.59
CA THR A 412 13.00 11.20 12.98
C THR A 412 12.28 10.14 13.80
N ASN A 413 13.04 9.39 14.59
CA ASN A 413 12.55 8.44 15.57
C ASN A 413 12.46 9.12 16.94
N PHE A 414 11.27 9.06 17.55
CA PHE A 414 10.97 9.55 18.88
C PHE A 414 10.72 8.41 19.88
N ASN A 415 10.94 7.16 19.48
CA ASN A 415 10.80 5.99 20.35
C ASN A 415 12.14 5.63 21.03
N TYR A 416 12.14 5.55 22.35
CA TYR A 416 13.30 5.18 23.19
C TYR A 416 13.49 3.66 23.37
N ARG A 417 12.56 2.84 22.88
CA ARG A 417 12.61 1.37 23.04
C ARG A 417 12.70 0.62 21.72
N LEU A 418 12.62 1.31 20.59
CA LEU A 418 12.52 0.68 19.28
C LEU A 418 13.46 1.32 18.27
N ASN A 419 14.32 0.48 17.73
CA ASN A 419 15.13 0.75 16.56
C ASN A 419 14.44 0.20 15.32
N TYR A 420 14.52 0.92 14.20
CA TYR A 420 13.99 0.45 12.93
C TYR A 420 15.13 0.04 11.99
N SER A 421 15.32 -1.26 11.83
CA SER A 421 16.20 -1.84 10.82
C SER A 421 15.44 -2.06 9.52
N GLN A 422 16.09 -1.86 8.37
CA GLN A 422 15.50 -2.07 7.03
C GLN A 422 14.22 -1.28 6.80
N TRP A 423 14.11 -0.11 7.46
CA TRP A 423 12.96 0.77 7.34
C TRP A 423 12.71 1.15 5.88
N ASN A 424 11.46 1.40 5.55
CA ASN A 424 11.05 1.90 4.26
C ASN A 424 9.96 2.97 4.43
N MET A 425 9.86 3.84 3.43
CA MET A 425 8.78 4.81 3.32
C MET A 425 8.18 4.73 1.92
N VAL A 426 6.88 4.95 1.82
CA VAL A 426 6.19 5.09 0.54
C VAL A 426 5.58 6.48 0.51
N ALA A 427 5.81 7.22 -0.57
CA ALA A 427 5.24 8.53 -0.77
C ALA A 427 4.43 8.53 -2.07
N GLN A 428 3.26 9.15 -2.02
CA GLN A 428 2.42 9.40 -3.17
C GLN A 428 2.57 10.86 -3.58
N HIS A 429 3.07 11.12 -4.79
CA HIS A 429 3.26 12.47 -5.31
C HIS A 429 3.13 12.46 -6.84
N PRO A 430 2.41 13.41 -7.45
CA PRO A 430 2.17 13.46 -8.90
C PRO A 430 3.41 13.75 -9.77
N ASN A 431 4.63 13.73 -9.20
CA ASN A 431 5.86 14.07 -9.92
C ASN A 431 6.96 13.03 -9.68
N PHE A 432 6.63 11.85 -9.15
CA PHE A 432 7.60 10.78 -8.97
C PHE A 432 8.03 10.14 -10.29
N ASP A 433 7.26 10.25 -11.37
CA ASP A 433 7.71 9.86 -12.72
C ASP A 433 8.86 10.73 -13.24
N ASN A 434 8.98 11.96 -12.73
CA ASN A 434 10.00 12.94 -13.14
C ASN A 434 11.19 13.03 -12.16
N ILE A 435 11.51 11.95 -11.44
CA ILE A 435 12.71 11.89 -10.59
C ILE A 435 13.96 11.88 -11.49
N THR A 436 14.84 12.86 -11.28
CA THR A 436 16.17 12.87 -11.93
C THR A 436 17.18 12.10 -11.10
N GLN A 437 17.23 12.39 -9.79
CA GLN A 437 18.25 11.85 -8.89
C GLN A 437 17.72 11.76 -7.46
N ILE A 438 18.11 10.71 -6.75
CA ILE A 438 17.87 10.53 -5.32
C ILE A 438 19.22 10.37 -4.64
N PHE A 439 19.40 11.08 -3.53
CA PHE A 439 20.60 11.05 -2.72
C PHE A 439 20.33 10.24 -1.45
N SER A 440 21.30 9.41 -1.05
CA SER A 440 21.33 8.71 0.23
C SER A 440 20.26 7.62 0.46
N PHE A 441 19.20 7.51 -0.35
CA PHE A 441 18.20 6.44 -0.27
C PHE A 441 18.16 5.61 -1.57
N ASN A 442 17.73 4.36 -1.45
CA ASN A 442 17.31 3.55 -2.59
C ASN A 442 15.87 3.90 -2.96
N TYR A 443 15.49 3.68 -4.23
CA TYR A 443 14.15 3.98 -4.71
C TYR A 443 13.61 2.91 -5.68
N LYS A 444 12.28 2.76 -5.68
CA LYS A 444 11.55 1.99 -6.69
C LYS A 444 10.15 2.56 -6.85
N SER A 445 9.75 2.82 -8.10
CA SER A 445 8.37 3.21 -8.40
C SER A 445 7.41 2.04 -8.14
N LEU A 446 6.28 2.34 -7.53
CA LEU A 446 5.17 1.45 -7.27
C LEU A 446 4.02 1.89 -8.17
N THR A 447 3.72 1.10 -9.19
CA THR A 447 2.52 1.28 -10.01
C THR A 447 1.45 0.29 -9.54
N PRO A 448 0.50 0.72 -8.68
CA PRO A 448 -0.52 -0.20 -8.15
C PRO A 448 -1.42 -0.80 -9.26
N TYR A 449 -1.55 -0.13 -10.41
CA TYR A 449 -2.46 -0.51 -11.50
C TYR A 449 -1.78 -0.81 -12.84
N ALA A 450 -0.46 -0.93 -12.91
CA ALA A 450 0.20 -1.30 -14.16
C ALA A 450 -0.27 -2.69 -14.60
N GLY A 451 -1.14 -2.73 -15.62
CA GLY A 451 -1.62 -3.96 -16.24
C GLY A 451 -3.05 -4.41 -15.89
N LEU A 452 -3.84 -3.63 -15.14
CA LEU A 452 -5.26 -3.96 -14.91
C LEU A 452 -6.15 -3.56 -16.10
N SER A 453 -5.91 -4.14 -17.28
CA SER A 453 -6.96 -4.29 -18.28
C SER A 453 -7.80 -5.50 -17.90
N LYS A 454 -8.88 -5.30 -17.13
CA LYS A 454 -9.89 -6.35 -16.95
C LYS A 454 -10.88 -6.26 -18.10
N THR A 455 -10.63 -7.03 -19.15
CA THR A 455 -11.64 -7.31 -20.17
C THR A 455 -12.76 -8.13 -19.52
N THR A 456 -13.90 -7.51 -19.28
CA THR A 456 -15.09 -8.22 -18.79
C THR A 456 -15.96 -8.54 -20.00
N ASN A 457 -16.09 -9.84 -20.33
CA ASN A 457 -16.96 -10.29 -21.39
C ASN A 457 -18.36 -10.54 -20.80
N PHE A 458 -19.34 -9.75 -21.20
CA PHE A 458 -20.75 -10.04 -20.92
C PHE A 458 -21.30 -10.93 -22.03
N VAL A 459 -21.74 -12.13 -21.66
CA VAL A 459 -22.39 -13.07 -22.57
C VAL A 459 -23.90 -12.97 -22.37
N LEU A 460 -24.59 -12.39 -23.34
CA LEU A 460 -26.05 -12.39 -23.38
C LEU A 460 -26.50 -13.57 -24.24
N ILE A 461 -27.19 -14.52 -23.60
CA ILE A 461 -27.74 -15.71 -24.25
C ILE A 461 -29.17 -15.40 -24.67
N PHE A 462 -29.41 -15.32 -25.98
CA PHE A 462 -30.76 -15.29 -26.54
C PHE A 462 -31.10 -16.67 -27.14
N PRO A 463 -32.39 -17.03 -27.29
CA PRO A 463 -32.80 -18.37 -27.74
C PRO A 463 -32.23 -18.80 -29.11
N LEU A 464 -31.79 -17.85 -29.94
CA LEU A 464 -31.34 -18.09 -31.32
C LEU A 464 -29.94 -17.54 -31.64
N PHE A 465 -29.31 -16.79 -30.73
CA PHE A 465 -27.94 -16.27 -30.93
C PHE A 465 -27.29 -15.82 -29.63
N LEU A 466 -25.95 -15.79 -29.64
CA LEU A 466 -25.11 -15.44 -28.50
C LEU A 466 -24.40 -14.12 -28.80
N VAL A 467 -24.60 -13.12 -27.93
CA VAL A 467 -23.94 -11.80 -28.07
C VAL A 467 -22.86 -11.70 -27.00
N ILE A 468 -21.61 -11.53 -27.44
CA ILE A 468 -20.48 -11.24 -26.56
C ILE A 468 -20.23 -9.74 -26.59
N ILE A 469 -20.56 -9.04 -25.52
CA ILE A 469 -20.19 -7.63 -25.33
C ILE A 469 -18.85 -7.60 -24.59
N LYS A 470 -17.83 -7.11 -25.28
CA LYS A 470 -16.51 -6.90 -24.70
C LYS A 470 -16.48 -5.49 -24.09
N VAL A 471 -16.51 -5.40 -22.76
CA VAL A 471 -16.32 -4.13 -22.06
C VAL A 471 -14.91 -4.11 -21.50
N ASP A 472 -14.06 -3.29 -22.11
CA ASP A 472 -12.76 -2.95 -21.55
C ASP A 472 -12.96 -1.81 -20.56
N SER A 473 -12.98 -2.12 -19.27
CA SER A 473 -12.94 -1.09 -18.22
C SER A 473 -11.54 -0.49 -18.18
N PHE A 474 -11.36 0.64 -18.86
CA PHE A 474 -10.18 1.49 -18.68
C PHE A 474 -10.31 2.24 -17.35
N TYR A 475 -9.64 1.75 -16.31
CA TYR A 475 -9.27 2.63 -15.21
C TYR A 475 -8.15 3.54 -15.71
N VAL A 476 -8.50 4.78 -16.05
CA VAL A 476 -7.50 5.84 -16.12
C VAL A 476 -7.06 6.07 -14.68
N SER A 477 -5.89 5.55 -14.30
CA SER A 477 -5.25 5.98 -13.07
C SER A 477 -4.94 7.46 -13.22
N PHE A 478 -5.59 8.32 -12.44
CA PHE A 478 -5.03 9.65 -12.19
C PHE A 478 -3.63 9.41 -11.66
N ALA A 479 -2.63 9.96 -12.37
CA ALA A 479 -1.20 9.81 -12.14
C ALA A 479 -0.80 10.36 -10.77
N ASP A 480 -1.11 9.61 -9.71
CA ASP A 480 -0.48 9.77 -8.42
C ASP A 480 0.58 8.70 -8.31
N ASP A 481 1.69 8.99 -8.98
CA ASP A 481 2.89 8.16 -8.95
C ASP A 481 3.26 7.92 -7.49
N THR A 482 3.51 6.66 -7.18
CA THR A 482 3.85 6.24 -5.83
C THR A 482 5.27 5.72 -5.86
N ALA A 483 6.12 6.21 -4.97
CA ALA A 483 7.50 5.77 -4.88
C ALA A 483 7.78 5.18 -3.51
N MET A 484 8.45 4.03 -3.51
CA MET A 484 9.03 3.42 -2.32
C MET A 484 10.49 3.84 -2.19
N LEU A 485 10.87 4.28 -1.00
CA LEU A 485 12.23 4.68 -0.64
C LEU A 485 12.68 3.87 0.59
N TRP A 486 13.94 3.47 0.65
CA TRP A 486 14.50 2.77 1.81
C TRP A 486 15.98 3.06 1.99
N GLY A 487 16.50 2.79 3.19
CA GLY A 487 17.90 3.00 3.50
C GLY A 487 18.86 2.15 2.66
N VAL A 488 20.07 2.67 2.44
CA VAL A 488 21.20 1.97 1.85
C VAL A 488 21.88 1.12 2.93
N LYS A 489 22.11 -0.15 2.62
CA LYS A 489 22.74 -1.12 3.54
C LYS A 489 24.08 -0.60 4.04
N PHE A 490 24.33 -0.70 5.35
CA PHE A 490 25.54 -0.24 6.02
C PHE A 490 25.78 1.27 5.99
N TYR A 491 24.76 2.07 5.64
CA TYR A 491 24.86 3.54 5.62
C TYR A 491 23.75 4.17 6.45
N ASN A 492 22.50 3.93 6.09
CA ASN A 492 21.33 4.50 6.77
C ASN A 492 20.13 3.55 6.77
N ASP A 493 20.37 2.24 6.62
CA ASP A 493 19.37 1.17 6.76
C ASP A 493 18.98 0.89 8.22
N PHE A 494 19.66 1.54 9.17
CA PHE A 494 19.35 1.49 10.59
C PHE A 494 18.96 2.88 11.10
N LEU A 495 17.73 3.00 11.60
CA LEU A 495 17.23 4.19 12.28
C LEU A 495 17.20 3.91 13.78
N SER A 496 18.17 4.49 14.49
CA SER A 496 18.33 4.37 15.94
C SER A 496 17.13 4.96 16.68
N GLU A 497 17.01 4.58 17.95
CA GLU A 497 16.09 5.14 18.94
C GLU A 497 16.24 6.67 19.09
N ALA A 498 15.30 7.25 19.82
CA ALA A 498 15.25 8.68 20.07
C ALA A 498 16.56 9.21 20.66
N GLY A 499 17.13 10.22 20.00
CA GLY A 499 18.40 10.83 20.37
C GLY A 499 19.06 11.56 19.21
N PRO A 500 20.31 12.03 19.37
CA PRO A 500 21.03 12.79 18.33
C PRO A 500 21.19 12.01 17.01
N LEU A 501 21.27 10.68 17.09
CA LEU A 501 21.42 9.77 15.94
C LEU A 501 20.09 9.15 15.49
N GLY A 502 18.96 9.53 16.11
CA GLY A 502 17.62 9.02 15.80
C GLY A 502 17.00 9.66 14.57
N ASN A 503 17.79 10.04 13.57
CA ASN A 503 17.26 10.58 12.32
C ASN A 503 18.05 10.13 11.09
N VAL A 504 17.34 10.03 9.97
CA VAL A 504 17.92 9.78 8.64
C VAL A 504 17.40 10.83 7.66
N GLN A 505 18.26 11.20 6.71
CA GLN A 505 17.98 12.27 5.76
C GLN A 505 18.30 11.83 4.33
N SER A 506 17.50 12.34 3.39
CA SER A 506 17.71 12.17 1.96
C SER A 506 17.30 13.44 1.22
N GLU A 507 17.86 13.61 0.03
CA GLU A 507 17.44 14.66 -0.89
C GLU A 507 16.96 14.02 -2.19
N ILE A 508 15.89 14.58 -2.77
CA ILE A 508 15.33 14.17 -4.05
C ILE A 508 15.38 15.38 -4.99
N LEU A 509 15.89 15.15 -6.19
CA LEU A 509 15.89 16.12 -7.27
C LEU A 509 14.85 15.71 -8.31
N PHE A 510 13.85 16.57 -8.46
CA PHE A 510 12.79 16.41 -9.43
C PHE A 510 13.04 17.30 -10.64
N ARG A 511 12.84 16.76 -11.84
CA ARG A 511 12.76 17.57 -13.05
C ARG A 511 11.45 18.35 -13.08
N LYS A 512 11.51 19.58 -13.56
CA LYS A 512 10.33 20.37 -13.87
C LYS A 512 9.86 20.04 -15.28
N ASP A 513 8.61 19.65 -15.37
CA ASP A 513 7.87 19.68 -16.62
C ASP A 513 7.05 20.97 -16.67
N GLN A 514 7.27 21.77 -17.71
CA GLN A 514 6.66 23.10 -17.85
C GLN A 514 5.14 23.03 -18.04
N ALA A 515 4.59 21.87 -18.42
CA ALA A 515 3.16 21.65 -18.57
C ALA A 515 2.43 21.30 -17.25
N THR A 516 3.12 20.68 -16.30
CA THR A 516 2.50 20.10 -15.08
C THR A 516 3.00 20.73 -13.79
N PHE A 517 4.18 21.35 -13.79
CA PHE A 517 4.80 21.92 -12.61
C PHE A 517 4.06 23.20 -12.15
N SER A 518 3.57 23.16 -10.92
CA SER A 518 3.04 24.32 -10.20
C SER A 518 3.41 24.22 -8.73
N PHE A 519 3.56 25.35 -8.07
CA PHE A 519 3.69 25.41 -6.61
C PHE A 519 2.40 25.87 -5.92
N GLU A 520 1.35 26.11 -6.70
CA GLU A 520 0.05 26.46 -6.17
C GLU A 520 -0.59 25.30 -5.40
N LYS A 521 -1.39 25.67 -4.40
CA LYS A 521 -2.29 24.76 -3.66
C LYS A 521 -1.58 23.52 -3.10
N GLY A 522 -0.30 23.66 -2.74
CA GLY A 522 0.45 22.60 -2.09
C GLY A 522 0.91 21.47 -3.01
N TRP A 523 0.97 21.67 -4.33
CA TRP A 523 1.36 20.64 -5.31
C TRP A 523 2.74 20.03 -5.06
N ALA A 524 3.68 20.78 -4.48
CA ALA A 524 5.04 20.31 -4.15
C ALA A 524 5.12 19.34 -2.94
N PHE A 525 4.00 19.12 -2.27
CA PHE A 525 3.91 18.28 -1.09
C PHE A 525 3.23 16.94 -1.43
N PRO A 526 3.64 15.86 -0.75
CA PRO A 526 3.07 14.54 -1.01
C PRO A 526 1.60 14.51 -0.60
N ARG A 527 0.82 13.69 -1.30
CA ARG A 527 -0.60 13.46 -0.98
C ARG A 527 -0.76 12.50 0.18
N ARG A 528 0.10 11.49 0.25
CA ARG A 528 0.14 10.47 1.31
C ARG A 528 1.56 10.01 1.56
N ILE A 529 1.84 9.66 2.81
CA ILE A 529 3.11 9.05 3.22
C ILE A 529 2.78 7.82 4.08
N TYR A 530 3.47 6.72 3.81
CA TYR A 530 3.47 5.52 4.63
C TYR A 530 4.88 5.29 5.16
N PHE A 531 5.01 4.84 6.40
CA PHE A 531 6.28 4.43 6.99
C PHE A 531 6.17 2.99 7.47
N ASN A 532 7.06 2.11 7.00
CA ASN A 532 7.01 0.65 7.24
C ASN A 532 5.64 0.01 6.92
N GLY A 533 4.91 0.64 6.00
CA GLY A 533 3.56 0.26 5.60
C GLY A 533 2.43 0.94 6.36
N ASP A 534 2.68 1.65 7.47
CA ASP A 534 1.64 2.34 8.23
C ASP A 534 1.38 3.73 7.65
N ASN A 535 0.10 4.11 7.52
CA ASN A 535 -0.30 5.40 6.96
C ASN A 535 -0.04 6.53 7.96
N CYS A 536 0.75 7.53 7.57
CA CYS A 536 1.07 8.65 8.43
C CYS A 536 0.01 9.74 8.38
N VAL A 537 -0.24 10.39 9.52
CA VAL A 537 -1.16 11.52 9.61
C VAL A 537 -0.55 12.74 8.92
N MET A 538 -1.20 13.19 7.86
CA MET A 538 -0.86 14.43 7.14
C MET A 538 -1.48 15.66 7.83
N PRO A 539 -0.82 16.83 7.81
CA PRO A 539 -1.47 18.08 8.18
C PRO A 539 -2.60 18.42 7.18
N PRO A 540 -3.58 19.24 7.56
CA PRO A 540 -4.68 19.57 6.66
C PRO A 540 -4.18 20.49 5.52
N PRO A 541 -4.65 20.31 4.27
CA PRO A 541 -4.08 20.99 3.09
C PRO A 541 -4.12 22.53 3.13
N ASP A 542 -5.06 23.11 3.85
CA ASP A 542 -5.22 24.55 4.10
C ASP A 542 -4.04 25.15 4.89
N THR A 543 -3.35 24.33 5.68
CA THR A 543 -2.19 24.76 6.46
C THR A 543 -0.86 24.62 5.72
N TYR A 544 -0.85 24.10 4.49
CA TYR A 544 0.40 23.83 3.78
C TYR A 544 1.21 25.11 3.54
N PRO A 545 2.56 25.05 3.62
CA PRO A 545 3.38 26.22 3.41
C PRO A 545 3.16 26.84 2.02
N PHE A 546 3.06 28.17 1.97
CA PHE A 546 2.97 28.88 0.70
C PHE A 546 4.27 28.75 -0.10
N LEU A 547 4.13 28.62 -1.42
CA LEU A 547 5.22 28.53 -2.38
C LEU A 547 4.89 29.41 -3.61
N PRO A 548 5.60 30.52 -3.85
CA PRO A 548 5.44 31.28 -5.09
C PRO A 548 5.95 30.48 -6.30
N ASN A 549 5.21 30.54 -7.43
CA ASN A 549 5.53 29.81 -8.67
C ASN A 549 6.87 30.23 -9.34
N GLY A 550 7.50 31.31 -8.88
CA GLY A 550 8.73 31.87 -9.45
C GLY A 550 9.92 31.79 -8.48
N GLY A 551 11.08 31.39 -9.00
CA GLY A 551 12.34 31.56 -8.29
C GLY A 551 12.70 33.05 -8.12
N PHE A 552 13.39 33.40 -7.04
CA PHE A 552 13.89 34.76 -6.82
C PHE A 552 14.84 35.12 -7.97
N ARG A 553 14.46 36.10 -8.79
CA ARG A 553 15.42 36.83 -9.63
C ARG A 553 15.98 37.93 -8.73
N PRO A 554 17.27 37.92 -8.36
CA PRO A 554 17.89 39.18 -8.00
C PRO A 554 17.85 40.02 -9.28
N GLU A 555 16.87 40.91 -9.39
CA GLU A 555 16.92 41.96 -10.40
C GLU A 555 18.07 42.87 -10.01
N VAL A 556 19.25 42.57 -10.53
CA VAL A 556 20.30 43.58 -10.64
C VAL A 556 19.73 44.61 -11.61
N SER A 557 19.22 45.71 -11.08
CA SER A 557 18.78 46.85 -11.88
C SER A 557 19.97 47.30 -12.72
N VAL A 558 19.96 46.97 -14.01
CA VAL A 558 20.93 47.44 -15.00
C VAL A 558 20.96 48.97 -15.01
N PHE A 559 19.81 49.58 -14.70
CA PHE A 559 19.69 51.01 -14.48
C PHE A 559 20.59 51.47 -13.33
N ALA A 560 20.54 50.82 -12.16
CA ALA A 560 21.37 51.20 -11.02
C ALA A 560 22.88 50.97 -11.26
N SER A 561 23.27 49.91 -11.98
CA SER A 561 24.68 49.62 -12.29
C SER A 561 25.26 50.48 -13.41
N VAL A 562 24.45 51.11 -14.26
CA VAL A 562 24.88 52.09 -15.27
C VAL A 562 24.78 53.53 -14.74
N LEU A 563 23.75 53.85 -13.95
CA LEU A 563 23.53 55.22 -13.46
C LEU A 563 24.56 55.66 -12.41
N LEU A 564 25.02 54.74 -11.54
CA LEU A 564 26.03 55.04 -10.52
C LEU A 564 27.39 55.48 -11.10
N PRO A 565 28.00 54.75 -12.07
CA PRO A 565 29.24 55.20 -12.69
C PRO A 565 29.04 56.43 -13.57
N VAL A 566 27.89 56.59 -14.23
CA VAL A 566 27.59 57.81 -15.02
C VAL A 566 27.47 59.03 -14.12
N LEU A 567 26.81 58.93 -12.96
CA LEU A 567 26.75 60.01 -11.98
C LEU A 567 28.13 60.33 -11.40
N LEU A 568 28.95 59.32 -11.09
CA LEU A 568 30.31 59.53 -10.59
C LEU A 568 31.21 60.22 -11.63
N VAL A 569 31.09 59.86 -12.92
CA VAL A 569 31.79 60.54 -14.02
C VAL A 569 31.29 61.98 -14.18
N PHE A 570 29.98 62.21 -14.10
CA PHE A 570 29.39 63.55 -14.19
C PHE A 570 29.86 64.46 -13.05
N PHE A 571 29.92 63.95 -11.81
CA PHE A 571 30.46 64.69 -10.67
C PHE A 571 31.98 64.94 -10.79
N PHE A 572 32.74 64.01 -11.36
CA PHE A 572 34.17 64.21 -11.61
C PHE A 572 34.46 65.30 -12.65
N PHE A 573 33.64 65.43 -13.71
CA PHE A 573 33.83 66.45 -14.74
C PHE A 573 33.35 67.85 -14.34
N PHE A 574 32.40 67.96 -13.40
CA PHE A 574 31.88 69.25 -12.94
C PHE A 574 32.56 69.79 -11.67
N SER A 575 33.45 69.00 -11.05
CA SER A 575 34.21 69.41 -9.87
C SER A 575 35.69 69.72 -10.15
N ALA A 576 36.08 69.81 -11.43
CA ALA A 576 37.41 70.17 -11.91
C ALA A 576 37.44 71.58 -12.52
#